data_AF-A0A847YX85-F1
#
_entry.id   AF-A0A847YX85-F1
#
_cell.length_a   1.000
_cell.length_b   1.000
_cell.length_c   1.000
_cell.angle_alpha   90.00
_cell.angle_beta   90.00
_cell.angle_gamma   90.00
#
_symmetry.space_group_name_H-M   'P 1'
#
loop_
_entity.id
_entity.type
_entity.pdbx_description
1 polymer ?
#
loop_
_entity_poly.entity_id
_entity_poly.type
_entity_poly.pdbx_seq_one_letter_code
_entity_poly.pdbx_strand_id
1 'polypeptide(L)'
;MTILKYKTIKITLFAFLVVSVAVAIWQNMPFLIFLELGFYMALISLLKTSVRGILLDERQQQVREKAAQSSFQILLPLLFLTSIALITGGRREDFYFIKGLGIILGYITLLGLAIYGLIYWYFDKKTGGRS
;
A
#
# COMPACT_ATOMS: atom_id res chain seq x y z
N MET A 1 -11.59 17.09 -16.72
CA MET A 1 -12.29 17.19 -15.42
C MET A 1 -11.60 18.26 -14.58
N THR A 2 -12.32 19.20 -13.95
CA THR A 2 -11.68 20.23 -13.11
C THR A 2 -11.11 19.62 -11.83
N ILE A 3 -10.01 20.15 -11.29
CA ILE A 3 -9.29 19.61 -10.12
C ILE A 3 -10.22 19.47 -8.90
N LEU A 4 -11.14 20.42 -8.72
CA LEU A 4 -12.16 20.38 -7.65
C LEU A 4 -13.10 19.18 -7.80
N LYS A 5 -13.60 18.90 -9.02
CA LYS A 5 -14.46 17.72 -9.28
C LYS A 5 -13.70 16.41 -9.06
N TYR A 6 -12.41 16.34 -9.41
CA TYR A 6 -11.56 15.19 -9.12
C TYR A 6 -11.38 14.95 -7.62
N LYS A 7 -11.13 16.00 -6.85
CA LYS A 7 -10.98 15.90 -5.39
C LYS A 7 -12.28 15.42 -4.73
N THR A 8 -13.42 15.98 -5.13
CA THR A 8 -14.74 15.55 -4.62
C THR A 8 -15.02 14.09 -4.94
N ILE A 9 -14.85 13.67 -6.20
CA ILE A 9 -15.10 12.27 -6.60
C ILE A 9 -14.18 11.30 -5.86
N LYS A 10 -12.90 11.66 -5.66
CA LYS A 10 -11.96 10.82 -4.89
C LYS A 10 -12.38 10.68 -3.43
N ILE A 11 -12.83 11.76 -2.79
CA ILE A 11 -13.32 11.74 -1.40
C ILE A 11 -14.59 10.90 -1.29
N THR A 12 -15.54 11.07 -2.22
CA THR A 12 -16.78 10.27 -2.25
C THR A 12 -16.48 8.78 -2.43
N LEU A 13 -15.57 8.42 -3.35
CA LEU A 13 -15.17 7.02 -3.52
C LEU A 13 -14.47 6.45 -2.28
N PHE A 14 -13.65 7.26 -1.60
CA PHE A 14 -13.00 6.81 -0.37
C PHE A 14 -14.02 6.58 0.76
N ALA A 15 -14.98 7.49 0.94
CA ALA A 15 -16.07 7.31 1.90
C ALA A 15 -16.90 6.06 1.60
N PHE A 16 -17.18 5.81 0.31
CA PHE A 16 -17.88 4.59 -0.12
C PHE A 16 -17.08 3.31 0.20
N LEU A 17 -15.77 3.32 -0.01
CA LEU A 17 -14.90 2.19 0.35
C LEU A 17 -14.91 1.92 1.86
N VAL A 18 -14.83 2.94 2.69
CA VAL A 18 -14.83 2.77 4.16
C VAL A 18 -16.14 2.11 4.64
N VAL A 19 -17.28 2.56 4.10
CA VAL A 19 -18.59 2.01 4.47
C VAL A 19 -18.74 0.57 3.98
N SER A 20 -18.35 0.27 2.74
CA SER A 20 -18.43 -1.09 2.18
C SER A 20 -17.55 -2.07 2.93
N VAL A 21 -16.31 -1.70 3.26
CA VAL A 21 -15.40 -2.52 4.09
C VAL A 21 -15.99 -2.76 5.48
N ALA A 22 -16.62 -1.75 6.10
CA ALA A 22 -17.26 -1.92 7.40
C ALA A 22 -18.42 -2.95 7.34
N VAL A 23 -19.22 -2.93 6.27
CA VAL A 23 -20.29 -3.90 6.02
C VAL A 23 -19.72 -5.30 5.77
N ALA A 24 -18.64 -5.43 4.99
CA ALA A 24 -17.98 -6.70 4.73
C ALA A 24 -17.42 -7.36 6.01
N ILE A 25 -16.89 -6.55 6.93
CA ILE A 25 -16.45 -7.01 8.26
C ILE A 25 -17.65 -7.49 9.08
N TRP A 26 -18.74 -6.73 9.11
CA TRP A 26 -19.97 -7.12 9.82
C TRP A 26 -20.58 -8.43 9.31
N GLN A 27 -20.52 -8.67 8.00
CA GLN A 27 -21.01 -9.91 7.38
C GLN A 27 -20.00 -11.07 7.45
N ASN A 28 -18.83 -10.84 8.05
CA ASN A 28 -17.75 -11.82 8.18
C ASN A 28 -17.32 -12.43 6.83
N MET A 29 -17.32 -11.62 5.77
CA MET A 29 -16.96 -12.01 4.40
C MET A 29 -15.62 -11.37 3.99
N PRO A 30 -14.47 -11.91 4.44
CA PRO A 30 -13.16 -11.29 4.22
C PRO A 30 -12.73 -11.25 2.76
N PHE A 31 -13.28 -12.12 1.90
CA PHE A 31 -12.99 -12.12 0.46
C PHE A 31 -13.52 -10.86 -0.25
N LEU A 32 -14.64 -10.29 0.20
CA LEU A 32 -15.23 -9.09 -0.39
C LEU A 32 -14.32 -7.86 -0.22
N ILE A 33 -13.56 -7.79 0.88
CA ILE A 33 -12.63 -6.69 1.14
C ILE A 33 -11.55 -6.61 0.05
N PHE A 34 -11.00 -7.76 -0.37
CA PHE A 34 -9.99 -7.79 -1.43
C PHE A 34 -10.56 -7.38 -2.78
N LEU A 35 -11.79 -7.78 -3.07
CA LEU A 35 -12.50 -7.43 -4.30
C LEU A 35 -12.86 -5.94 -4.35
N GLU A 36 -13.33 -5.38 -3.24
CA GLU A 36 -13.64 -3.95 -3.08
C GLU A 36 -12.40 -3.06 -3.21
N LEU A 37 -11.28 -3.46 -2.60
CA LEU A 37 -10.01 -2.77 -2.75
C LEU A 37 -9.52 -2.78 -4.21
N GLY A 38 -9.62 -3.92 -4.89
CA GLY A 38 -9.29 -4.04 -6.31
C GLY A 38 -10.17 -3.14 -7.18
N PHE A 39 -11.47 -3.15 -6.93
CA PHE A 39 -12.45 -2.31 -7.65
C PHE A 39 -12.19 -0.81 -7.43
N TYR A 40 -11.89 -0.41 -6.20
CA TYR A 40 -11.54 0.97 -5.87
C TYR A 40 -10.24 1.41 -6.56
N MET A 41 -9.21 0.56 -6.58
CA MET A 41 -7.97 0.85 -7.29
C MET A 41 -8.21 1.03 -8.79
N ALA A 42 -9.04 0.17 -9.41
CA ALA A 42 -9.41 0.28 -10.81
C ALA A 42 -10.14 1.60 -11.12
N LEU A 43 -11.14 1.97 -10.31
CA LEU A 43 -11.87 3.23 -10.47
C LEU A 43 -10.97 4.45 -10.32
N ILE A 44 -10.06 4.46 -9.33
CA ILE A 44 -9.10 5.57 -9.18
C ILE A 44 -8.14 5.65 -10.36
N SER A 45 -7.70 4.51 -10.90
CA SER A 45 -6.83 4.47 -12.09
C SER A 45 -7.53 5.09 -13.31
N LEU A 46 -8.79 4.72 -13.55
CA LEU A 46 -9.64 5.27 -14.62
C LEU A 46 -9.93 6.77 -14.44
N LEU A 47 -10.12 7.20 -13.19
CA LEU A 47 -10.27 8.62 -12.84
C LEU A 47 -8.99 9.41 -13.13
N LYS A 48 -7.81 8.84 -12.87
CA LYS A 48 -6.53 9.48 -13.18
C LYS A 48 -6.33 9.63 -14.69
N THR A 49 -6.70 8.64 -15.50
CA THR A 49 -6.58 8.73 -16.97
C THR A 49 -7.52 9.77 -17.59
N SER A 50 -8.63 10.10 -16.92
CA SER A 50 -9.62 11.08 -17.40
C SER A 50 -9.25 12.55 -17.10
N VAL A 51 -8.22 12.80 -16.29
CA VAL A 51 -7.74 14.17 -16.01
C VAL A 51 -6.59 14.52 -16.95
N ARG A 52 -6.92 14.98 -18.17
CA ARG A 52 -5.95 15.68 -19.03
C ARG A 52 -5.57 17.00 -18.36
N GLY A 53 -4.30 17.16 -18.00
CA GLY A 53 -3.77 18.44 -17.51
C GLY A 53 -3.34 18.48 -16.04
N ILE A 54 -3.10 17.35 -15.38
CA ILE A 54 -2.18 17.39 -14.22
C ILE A 54 -0.78 17.48 -14.82
N LEU A 55 -0.34 18.69 -15.18
CA LEU A 55 1.09 18.98 -15.21
C LEU A 55 1.57 18.63 -13.80
N LEU A 56 2.20 17.46 -13.67
CA LEU A 56 2.90 17.06 -12.46
C LEU A 56 4.03 18.06 -12.30
N ASP A 57 3.72 19.13 -11.57
CA ASP A 57 4.72 20.08 -11.10
C ASP A 57 5.83 19.25 -10.43
N GLU A 58 7.08 19.49 -10.79
CA GLU A 58 8.24 18.68 -10.34
C GLU A 58 8.28 18.58 -8.81
N ARG A 59 7.77 19.62 -8.12
CA ARG A 59 7.56 19.65 -6.68
C ARG A 59 6.59 18.58 -6.18
N GLN A 60 5.47 18.36 -6.87
CA GLN A 60 4.52 17.30 -6.51
C GLN A 60 5.10 15.90 -6.73
N GLN A 61 5.96 15.73 -7.74
CA GLN A 61 6.67 14.49 -7.94
C GLN A 61 7.67 14.21 -6.81
N GLN A 62 8.49 15.20 -6.45
CA GLN A 62 9.43 15.09 -5.33
C GLN A 62 8.73 14.79 -4.00
N VAL A 63 7.57 15.42 -3.73
CA VAL A 63 6.76 15.14 -2.53
C VAL A 63 6.24 13.70 -2.54
N ARG A 64 5.80 13.17 -3.69
CA ARG A 64 5.34 11.79 -3.82
C ARG A 64 6.48 10.79 -3.61
N GLU A 65 7.64 11.05 -4.19
CA GLU A 65 8.84 10.21 -4.02
C GLU A 65 9.26 10.17 -2.55
N LYS A 66 9.32 11.34 -1.89
CA LYS A 66 9.63 11.42 -0.46
C LYS A 66 8.58 10.72 0.42
N ALA A 67 7.30 10.87 0.11
CA ALA A 67 6.21 10.19 0.82
C ALA A 67 6.27 8.66 0.63
N ALA A 68 6.60 8.18 -0.58
CA ALA A 68 6.79 6.76 -0.85
C ALA A 68 8.00 6.22 -0.06
N GLN A 69 9.12 6.93 -0.07
CA GLN A 69 10.32 6.55 0.69
C GLN A 69 10.04 6.46 2.19
N SER A 70 9.36 7.46 2.76
CA SER A 70 8.96 7.46 4.17
C SER A 70 7.97 6.33 4.48
N SER A 71 7.07 6.02 3.53
CA SER A 71 6.13 4.91 3.68
C SER A 71 6.86 3.57 3.74
N PHE A 72 7.85 3.31 2.86
CA PHE A 72 8.66 2.09 2.93
C PHE A 72 9.46 2.01 4.23
N GLN A 73 10.04 3.12 4.69
CA GLN A 73 10.80 3.19 5.94
C GLN A 73 9.96 2.87 7.19
N ILE A 74 8.66 3.17 7.18
CA ILE A 74 7.76 2.88 8.31
C ILE A 74 7.11 1.50 8.15
N LEU A 75 6.64 1.17 6.94
CA LEU A 75 5.85 -0.03 6.67
C LEU A 75 6.69 -1.30 6.72
N LEU A 76 7.92 -1.29 6.19
CA LEU A 76 8.76 -2.48 6.16
C LEU A 76 9.17 -2.95 7.57
N PRO A 77 9.65 -2.08 8.49
CA PRO A 77 9.90 -2.49 9.86
C PRO A 77 8.64 -2.95 10.60
N LEU A 78 7.50 -2.29 10.37
CA LEU A 78 6.24 -2.68 10.98
C LEU A 78 5.80 -4.09 10.54
N LEU A 79 5.86 -4.38 9.24
CA LEU A 79 5.56 -5.69 8.67
C LEU A 79 6.56 -6.77 9.15
N PHE A 80 7.84 -6.41 9.28
CA PHE A 80 8.87 -7.30 9.82
C PHE A 80 8.56 -7.68 11.28
N LEU A 81 8.27 -6.69 12.12
CA LEU A 81 7.94 -6.92 13.53
C LEU A 81 6.65 -7.72 13.70
N THR A 82 5.62 -7.44 12.91
CA THR A 82 4.38 -8.22 12.92
C THR A 82 4.60 -9.65 12.42
N SER A 83 5.43 -9.86 11.41
CA SER A 83 5.82 -11.21 10.96
C SER A 83 6.47 -12.00 12.09
N ILE A 84 7.47 -11.42 12.77
CA ILE A 84 8.14 -12.07 13.91
C ILE A 84 7.16 -12.37 15.04
N ALA A 85 6.29 -11.42 15.40
CA ALA A 85 5.30 -11.60 16.45
C ALA A 85 4.33 -12.76 16.13
N LEU A 86 3.89 -12.87 14.87
CA LEU A 86 3.00 -13.96 14.43
C LEU A 86 3.71 -15.32 14.39
N ILE A 87 4.97 -15.38 13.95
CA ILE A 87 5.76 -16.62 13.90
C ILE A 87 6.06 -17.11 15.32
N THR A 88 6.41 -16.20 16.23
CA THR A 88 6.77 -16.54 17.63
C THR A 88 5.53 -16.85 18.47
N GLY A 89 4.43 -16.13 18.26
CA GLY A 89 3.14 -16.36 18.93
C GLY A 89 2.41 -17.62 18.46
N GLY A 90 2.56 -18.01 17.19
CA GLY A 90 2.00 -19.23 16.61
C GLY A 90 2.76 -20.53 16.95
N ARG A 91 3.59 -20.54 18.01
CA ARG A 91 4.38 -21.71 18.42
C ARG A 91 3.57 -22.82 19.09
N ARG A 92 2.35 -22.53 19.55
CA ARG A 92 1.42 -23.54 20.07
C ARG A 92 0.77 -24.30 18.91
N GLU A 93 0.67 -25.62 19.03
CA GLU A 93 0.23 -26.52 17.95
C GLU A 93 -1.16 -26.19 17.40
N ASP A 94 -2.02 -25.50 18.16
CA ASP A 94 -3.36 -25.11 17.69
C ASP A 94 -3.36 -23.90 16.74
N PHE A 95 -2.23 -23.22 16.54
CA PHE A 95 -2.16 -21.94 15.81
C PHE A 95 -1.33 -22.01 14.52
N TYR A 96 -1.33 -23.15 13.84
CA TYR A 96 -0.64 -23.33 12.54
C TYR A 96 -1.00 -22.25 11.51
N PHE A 97 -2.27 -21.81 11.47
CA PHE A 97 -2.72 -20.76 10.56
C PHE A 97 -2.04 -19.41 10.83
N ILE A 98 -1.92 -19.02 12.11
CA ILE A 98 -1.29 -17.75 12.52
C ILE A 98 0.21 -17.76 12.19
N LYS A 99 0.86 -18.90 12.43
CA LYS A 99 2.28 -19.09 12.06
C LYS A 99 2.47 -18.99 10.55
N GLY A 100 1.58 -19.60 9.76
CA GLY A 100 1.59 -19.51 8.30
C GLY A 100 1.44 -18.08 7.78
N LEU A 101 0.51 -17.30 8.36
CA LEU A 101 0.36 -15.88 8.04
C LEU A 101 1.63 -15.08 8.36
N GLY A 102 2.26 -15.34 9.51
CA GLY A 102 3.53 -14.73 9.88
C GLY A 102 4.65 -15.00 8.88
N ILE A 103 4.75 -16.24 8.38
CA ILE A 103 5.73 -16.63 7.35
C ILE A 103 5.45 -15.91 6.02
N ILE A 104 4.20 -15.87 5.58
CA ILE A 104 3.81 -15.16 4.34
C ILE A 104 4.14 -13.67 4.47
N LEU A 105 3.78 -13.03 5.59
CA LEU A 105 4.14 -11.62 5.85
C LEU A 105 5.66 -11.41 5.82
N GLY A 106 6.42 -12.37 6.36
CA GLY A 106 7.89 -12.33 6.36
C GLY A 106 8.45 -12.32 4.94
N TYR A 107 7.95 -13.20 4.07
CA TYR A 107 8.34 -13.22 2.65
C TYR A 107 7.97 -11.92 1.93
N ILE A 108 6.76 -11.39 2.15
CA ILE A 108 6.33 -10.11 1.57
C ILE A 108 7.25 -8.98 2.02
N THR A 109 7.64 -8.98 3.30
CA THR A 109 8.54 -7.97 3.85
C THR A 109 9.92 -8.05 3.22
N LEU A 110 10.50 -9.25 3.13
CA LEU A 110 11.82 -9.46 2.50
C LEU A 110 11.80 -9.06 1.02
N LEU A 111 10.74 -9.42 0.30
CA LEU A 111 10.54 -9.03 -1.09
C LEU A 111 10.42 -7.50 -1.23
N GLY A 112 9.66 -6.84 -0.35
CA GLY A 112 9.55 -5.39 -0.32
C GLY A 112 10.89 -4.70 -0.04
N LEU A 113 11.70 -5.27 0.87
CA LEU A 113 13.03 -4.77 1.19
C LEU A 113 14.00 -4.94 0.01
N ALA A 114 13.93 -6.08 -0.69
CA ALA A 114 14.71 -6.33 -1.89
C ALA A 114 14.37 -5.36 -3.03
N ILE A 115 13.07 -5.11 -3.27
CA ILE A 115 12.61 -4.14 -4.26
C ILE A 115 13.06 -2.72 -3.87
N TYR A 116 12.87 -2.34 -2.61
CA TYR A 116 13.32 -1.03 -2.12
C TYR A 116 14.83 -0.85 -2.29
N GLY A 117 15.62 -1.86 -1.94
CA GLY A 117 17.07 -1.86 -2.14
C GLY A 117 17.48 -1.77 -3.61
N LEU A 118 16.82 -2.51 -4.50
CA LEU A 118 17.05 -2.44 -5.95
C LEU A 118 16.74 -1.06 -6.53
N ILE A 119 15.62 -0.47 -6.11
CA ILE A 119 15.22 0.89 -6.51
C ILE A 119 16.26 1.88 -6.00
N TYR A 120 16.61 1.83 -4.71
CA TYR A 120 17.60 2.73 -4.12
C TYR A 120 18.94 2.63 -4.82
N TRP A 121 19.44 1.41 -5.06
CA TRP A 121 20.68 1.16 -5.78
C TRP A 121 20.66 1.71 -7.21
N TYR A 122 19.55 1.52 -7.94
CA TYR A 122 19.40 2.03 -9.30
C TYR A 122 19.36 3.56 -9.36
N PHE A 123 18.65 4.20 -8.44
CA PHE A 123 18.54 5.66 -8.40
C PHE A 123 19.80 6.35 -7.85
N ASP A 124 20.44 5.78 -6.83
CA ASP A 124 21.70 6.30 -6.26
C ASP A 124 22.83 6.29 -7.30
N LYS A 125 22.87 5.25 -8.14
CA LYS A 125 23.80 5.17 -9.28
C LYS A 125 23.52 6.23 -10.37
N LYS A 126 22.29 6.71 -10.48
CA LYS A 126 21.87 7.70 -11.49
C LYS A 126 22.02 9.15 -11.02
N THR A 127 21.96 9.41 -9.71
CA THR A 127 22.07 10.75 -9.12
C THR A 127 23.45 11.07 -8.50
N GLY A 128 24.38 10.10 -8.48
CA GLY A 128 25.77 10.36 -8.11
C GLY A 128 25.94 10.73 -6.63
N GLY A 129 25.27 10.01 -5.73
CA GLY A 129 25.54 10.06 -4.29
C GLY A 129 25.54 11.48 -3.71
N ARG A 130 24.37 12.10 -3.56
CA ARG A 130 24.22 13.26 -2.67
C ARG A 130 23.42 12.85 -1.44
N SER A 131 24.18 12.35 -0.48
CA SER A 131 23.92 12.46 0.96
C SER A 131 23.76 13.92 1.38
#